data_AF-I1I220-F1
#
_entry.id   AF-I1I220-F1
#
_cell.length_a   1.000
_cell.length_b   1.000
_cell.length_c   1.000
_cell.angle_alpha   90.00
_cell.angle_beta   90.00
_cell.angle_gamma   90.00
#
_symmetry.space_group_name_H-M   'P 1'
#
loop_
_entity.id
_entity.type
_entity.pdbx_description
1 polymer ?
#
loop_
_entity_poly.entity_id
_entity_poly.type
_entity_poly.pdbx_seq_one_letter_code
_entity_poly.pdbx_strand_id
1 'polypeptide(L)'
;MKEPIVFNSRDVHLGRSRTRAVGCVPRSDLETSKYLDDDRLVVRCLVIVIKESLLTKTRVVCSEIDVPPSDITEHLAKLLEAKEQTDVTFCVGGETFEAHKILLAMRSPVFKAELYGQMKETNMQAVTIEDMQPAVFKALLHFIYTDSLPGLDDLEGDDKLEMIRHLLVAADRYAMDRLKLVCQSILGKNLDVENVSTTLALADQHNCDKLKDVCIEFIDSSDKMDAVVATQDYANLKRSCPSVLVDVLEKTSRFRKA
;
A
#
# COMPACT_ATOMS: atom_id res chain seq x y z
N MET A 1 6.49 -2.87 -44.83
CA MET A 1 7.41 -3.25 -43.73
C MET A 1 7.69 -4.73 -43.87
N LYS A 2 8.97 -5.15 -43.78
CA LYS A 2 9.38 -6.56 -43.93
C LYS A 2 9.13 -7.33 -42.63
N GLU A 3 8.91 -8.64 -42.76
CA GLU A 3 8.74 -9.51 -41.60
C GLU A 3 10.05 -9.62 -40.79
N PRO A 4 9.99 -9.44 -39.46
CA PRO A 4 11.16 -9.54 -38.60
C PRO A 4 11.62 -11.01 -38.48
N ILE A 5 12.94 -11.23 -38.43
CA ILE A 5 13.49 -12.51 -38.01
C ILE A 5 13.29 -12.60 -36.49
N VAL A 6 12.54 -13.61 -36.04
CA VAL A 6 12.23 -13.82 -34.61
C VAL A 6 13.24 -14.79 -34.01
N PHE A 7 13.90 -14.36 -32.93
CA PHE A 7 14.75 -15.22 -32.11
C PHE A 7 14.06 -15.49 -30.78
N ASN A 8 13.87 -16.76 -30.43
CA ASN A 8 13.29 -17.17 -29.15
C ASN A 8 14.33 -17.94 -28.32
N SER A 9 14.59 -17.47 -27.11
CA SER A 9 15.53 -18.12 -26.19
C SER A 9 14.97 -19.38 -25.51
N ARG A 10 13.68 -19.70 -25.69
CA ARG A 10 13.02 -20.87 -25.07
C ARG A 10 13.22 -22.19 -25.81
N ASP A 11 13.76 -22.19 -27.02
CA ASP A 11 13.99 -23.42 -27.82
C ASP A 11 15.31 -24.15 -27.47
N VAL A 12 15.85 -23.92 -26.27
CA VAL A 12 17.08 -24.56 -25.79
C VAL A 12 16.78 -25.97 -25.29
N HIS A 13 16.96 -26.97 -26.15
CA HIS A 13 17.14 -28.35 -25.68
C HIS A 13 18.51 -28.50 -25.01
N LEU A 14 18.50 -28.90 -23.73
CA LEU A 14 19.68 -29.34 -22.98
C LEU A 14 20.29 -30.58 -23.67
N GLY A 15 21.25 -30.36 -24.56
CA GLY A 15 22.06 -31.40 -25.19
C GLY A 15 23.53 -31.01 -25.14
N ARG A 16 24.34 -31.81 -24.46
CA ARG A 16 25.80 -31.66 -24.35
C ARG A 16 26.46 -31.56 -25.73
N SER A 17 26.82 -30.37 -26.20
CA SER A 17 28.08 -30.08 -26.92
C SER A 17 28.17 -28.63 -27.38
N ARG A 18 29.35 -28.03 -27.16
CA ARG A 18 29.93 -26.82 -27.79
C ARG A 18 28.99 -25.61 -28.05
N THR A 19 29.24 -24.59 -27.23
CA THR A 19 28.84 -23.18 -27.36
C THR A 19 28.68 -22.69 -28.80
N ARG A 20 27.43 -22.53 -29.23
CA ARG A 20 27.04 -21.53 -30.24
C ARG A 20 25.89 -20.75 -29.61
N ALA A 21 26.09 -19.47 -29.33
CA ALA A 21 25.03 -18.62 -28.81
C ALA A 21 23.87 -18.62 -29.81
N VAL A 22 22.79 -19.30 -29.46
CA VAL A 22 21.60 -19.40 -30.30
C VAL A 22 20.89 -18.05 -30.21
N GLY A 23 21.00 -17.24 -31.26
CA GLY A 23 20.49 -15.87 -31.29
C GLY A 23 21.32 -14.87 -32.12
N CYS A 24 22.47 -15.29 -32.67
CA CYS A 24 23.32 -14.41 -33.48
C CYS A 24 23.25 -14.75 -34.97
N VAL A 25 23.08 -13.73 -35.82
CA VAL A 25 23.20 -13.86 -37.28
C VAL A 25 24.68 -13.66 -37.69
N PRO A 26 25.25 -14.53 -38.53
CA PRO A 26 26.59 -14.31 -39.07
C PRO A 26 26.69 -12.98 -39.82
N ARG A 27 27.80 -12.26 -39.62
CA ARG A 27 28.02 -10.95 -40.24
C ARG A 27 27.89 -10.97 -41.77
N SER A 28 28.43 -12.00 -42.42
CA SER A 28 28.33 -12.21 -43.87
C SER A 28 26.89 -12.26 -44.37
N ASP A 29 26.01 -12.86 -43.57
CA ASP A 29 24.61 -13.07 -43.92
C ASP A 29 23.81 -11.80 -43.66
N LEU A 30 24.19 -11.01 -42.65
CA LEU A 30 23.59 -9.71 -42.36
C LEU A 30 23.96 -8.66 -43.41
N GLU A 31 25.23 -8.60 -43.82
CA GLU A 31 25.75 -7.66 -44.84
C GLU A 31 25.15 -7.92 -46.23
N THR A 32 24.77 -9.16 -46.52
CA THR A 32 24.08 -9.54 -47.78
C THR A 32 22.55 -9.51 -47.66
N SER A 33 22.03 -9.29 -46.45
CA SER A 33 20.59 -9.30 -46.20
C SER A 33 19.92 -7.97 -46.53
N LYS A 34 18.59 -8.04 -46.65
CA LYS A 34 17.73 -6.87 -46.85
C LYS A 34 17.37 -6.15 -45.54
N TYR A 35 18.03 -6.49 -44.43
CA TYR A 35 17.78 -5.95 -43.08
C TYR A 35 18.77 -4.86 -42.67
N LEU A 36 19.89 -4.74 -43.39
CA LEU A 36 20.82 -3.62 -43.31
C LEU A 36 20.43 -2.61 -44.39
N ASP A 37 20.02 -1.41 -43.99
CA ASP A 37 19.62 -0.33 -44.89
C ASP A 37 20.41 0.93 -44.52
N ASP A 38 21.18 1.49 -45.45
CA ASP A 38 22.06 2.65 -45.23
C ASP A 38 22.96 2.51 -43.97
N ASP A 39 23.62 1.35 -43.84
CA ASP A 39 24.48 0.98 -42.70
C ASP A 39 23.77 0.99 -41.33
N ARG A 40 22.43 0.92 -41.34
CA ARG A 40 21.59 0.89 -40.13
C ARG A 40 20.87 -0.45 -39.97
N LEU A 41 20.91 -0.96 -38.75
CA LEU A 41 20.18 -2.15 -38.31
C LEU A 41 19.25 -1.76 -37.17
N VAL A 42 17.97 -2.12 -37.27
CA VAL A 42 16.99 -1.91 -36.20
C VAL A 42 16.63 -3.25 -35.56
N VAL A 43 16.99 -3.41 -34.28
CA VAL A 43 16.68 -4.61 -33.50
C VAL A 43 15.51 -4.33 -32.57
N ARG A 44 14.44 -5.12 -32.67
CA ARG A 44 13.35 -5.11 -31.69
C ARG A 44 13.53 -6.28 -30.74
N CYS A 45 13.66 -5.99 -29.46
CA CYS A 45 13.80 -6.99 -28.41
C CYS A 45 12.56 -6.99 -27.52
N LEU A 46 11.96 -8.16 -27.31
CA LEU A 46 10.94 -8.39 -26.29
C LEU A 46 11.58 -9.14 -25.13
N VAL A 47 11.75 -8.48 -23.99
CA VAL A 47 12.27 -9.09 -22.77
C VAL A 47 11.09 -9.49 -21.90
N ILE A 48 10.94 -10.79 -21.64
CA ILE A 48 9.94 -11.31 -20.70
C ILE A 48 10.66 -11.67 -19.41
N VAL A 49 10.48 -10.84 -18.38
CA VAL A 49 11.02 -11.11 -17.04
C VAL A 49 10.09 -12.09 -16.33
N ILE A 50 10.51 -13.36 -16.23
CA ILE A 50 9.79 -14.37 -15.45
C ILE A 50 10.27 -14.25 -14.00
N LYS A 51 9.41 -13.73 -13.12
CA LYS A 51 9.66 -13.73 -11.68
C LYS A 51 9.20 -15.09 -11.16
N GLU A 52 10.13 -16.02 -10.92
CA GLU A 52 9.81 -17.28 -10.26
C GLU A 52 9.33 -16.97 -8.84
N SER A 53 8.01 -17.08 -8.63
CA SER A 53 7.47 -17.19 -7.28
C SER A 53 7.81 -18.59 -6.79
N LEU A 54 8.57 -18.69 -5.70
CA LEU A 54 8.77 -19.93 -4.96
C LEU A 54 7.44 -20.31 -4.28
N LEU A 55 6.42 -20.65 -5.07
CA LEU A 55 5.30 -21.41 -4.57
C LEU A 55 5.82 -22.83 -4.34
N THR A 56 6.06 -23.17 -3.07
CA THR A 56 6.21 -24.54 -2.59
C THR A 56 4.95 -25.32 -2.97
N LYS A 57 4.90 -25.86 -4.19
CA LYS A 57 4.03 -26.97 -4.53
C LYS A 57 4.72 -28.25 -4.09
N THR A 58 4.66 -28.52 -2.80
CA THR A 58 4.88 -29.87 -2.30
C THR A 58 3.68 -30.69 -2.75
N ARG A 59 3.77 -31.37 -3.90
CA ARG A 59 2.83 -32.45 -4.23
C ARG A 59 3.21 -33.67 -3.39
N VAL A 60 2.87 -33.61 -2.10
CA VAL A 60 2.75 -34.82 -1.29
C VAL A 60 1.39 -35.40 -1.65
N VAL A 61 1.36 -36.59 -2.25
CA VAL A 61 0.11 -37.36 -2.33
C VAL A 61 -0.03 -38.04 -0.97
N CYS A 62 -0.50 -37.27 0.00
CA CYS A 62 -1.14 -37.81 1.20
C CYS A 62 -2.64 -37.62 1.00
N SER A 63 -3.45 -38.55 1.48
CA SER A 63 -4.90 -38.36 1.62
C SER A 63 -5.12 -37.26 2.66
N GLU A 64 -5.03 -36.01 2.22
CA GLU A 64 -5.13 -34.84 3.09
C GLU A 64 -6.61 -34.61 3.40
N ILE A 65 -6.94 -34.63 4.69
CA ILE A 65 -8.21 -34.11 5.20
C ILE A 65 -8.26 -32.64 4.77
N ASP A 66 -9.26 -32.27 3.99
CA ASP A 66 -9.46 -30.87 3.57
C ASP A 66 -9.90 -30.07 4.81
N VAL A 67 -9.00 -29.22 5.30
CA VAL A 67 -9.25 -28.36 6.46
C VAL A 67 -9.83 -27.04 5.96
N PRO A 68 -11.05 -26.65 6.38
CA PRO A 68 -11.62 -25.37 5.96
C PRO A 68 -10.74 -24.21 6.47
N PRO A 69 -10.77 -23.06 5.76
CA PRO A 69 -10.06 -21.87 6.22
C PRO A 69 -10.57 -21.41 7.60
N SER A 70 -9.71 -20.70 8.33
CA SER A 70 -10.06 -20.14 9.64
C SER A 70 -11.23 -19.16 9.53
N ASP A 71 -12.22 -19.29 10.40
CA ASP A 71 -13.45 -18.47 10.48
C ASP A 71 -13.46 -17.53 11.70
N ILE A 72 -12.39 -17.49 12.49
CA ILE A 72 -12.31 -16.71 13.74
C ILE A 72 -12.63 -15.22 13.54
N THR A 73 -12.17 -14.63 12.43
CA THR A 73 -12.43 -13.22 12.13
C THR A 73 -13.90 -12.96 11.83
N GLU A 74 -14.61 -13.92 11.24
CA GLU A 74 -16.06 -13.82 11.01
C GLU A 74 -16.83 -13.95 12.32
N HIS A 75 -16.39 -14.83 13.22
CA HIS A 75 -16.96 -14.95 14.55
C HIS A 75 -16.77 -13.67 15.38
N LEU A 76 -15.60 -13.04 15.29
CA LEU A 76 -15.34 -11.75 15.95
C LEU A 76 -16.16 -10.61 15.30
N ALA A 77 -16.32 -10.59 13.98
CA ALA A 77 -17.19 -9.63 13.30
C ALA A 77 -18.64 -9.73 13.81
N LYS A 78 -19.19 -10.95 13.88
CA LYS A 78 -20.52 -11.22 14.42
C LYS A 78 -20.66 -10.79 15.88
N LEU A 79 -19.61 -10.96 16.70
CA LEU A 79 -19.58 -10.50 18.08
C LEU A 79 -19.70 -8.97 18.18
N LEU A 80 -19.03 -8.22 17.29
CA LEU A 80 -19.16 -6.76 17.22
C LEU A 80 -20.58 -6.33 16.82
N GLU A 81 -21.18 -7.02 15.85
CA GLU A 81 -22.53 -6.72 15.34
C GLU A 81 -23.64 -7.04 16.34
N ALA A 82 -23.52 -8.18 17.04
CA ALA A 82 -24.51 -8.64 18.01
C ALA A 82 -24.55 -7.77 19.28
N LYS A 83 -23.43 -7.08 19.59
CA LYS A 83 -23.26 -6.25 20.79
C LYS A 83 -23.56 -6.98 22.10
N GLU A 84 -23.33 -8.30 22.11
CA GLU A 84 -23.54 -9.12 23.29
C GLU A 84 -22.37 -8.97 24.26
N GLN A 85 -22.65 -8.78 25.55
CA GLN A 85 -21.63 -8.73 26.62
C GLN A 85 -20.58 -7.61 26.46
N THR A 86 -20.96 -6.51 25.80
CA THR A 86 -20.13 -5.30 25.72
C THR A 86 -19.92 -4.70 27.12
N ASP A 87 -18.71 -4.19 27.36
CA ASP A 87 -18.30 -3.68 28.68
C ASP A 87 -17.77 -2.25 28.61
N VAL A 88 -17.84 -1.62 27.43
CA VAL A 88 -17.56 -0.20 27.17
C VAL A 88 -18.45 0.34 26.06
N THR A 89 -18.81 1.61 26.19
CA THR A 89 -19.53 2.40 25.18
C THR A 89 -18.70 3.62 24.80
N PHE A 90 -18.60 3.92 23.51
CA PHE A 90 -17.97 5.12 22.98
C PHE A 90 -19.02 6.06 22.40
N CYS A 91 -18.93 7.34 22.73
CA CYS A 91 -19.73 8.41 22.13
C CYS A 91 -18.86 9.17 21.13
N VAL A 92 -19.15 9.05 19.84
CA VAL A 92 -18.35 9.65 18.75
C VAL A 92 -19.29 10.42 17.83
N GLY A 93 -19.11 11.73 17.71
CA GLY A 93 -19.93 12.57 16.83
C GLY A 93 -21.45 12.48 17.09
N GLY A 94 -21.87 12.16 18.32
CA GLY A 94 -23.28 11.94 18.68
C GLY A 94 -23.80 10.51 18.47
N GLU A 95 -23.01 9.63 17.86
CA GLU A 95 -23.32 8.20 17.73
C GLU A 95 -22.71 7.39 18.88
N THR A 96 -23.34 6.26 19.21
CA THR A 96 -22.91 5.35 20.28
C THR A 96 -22.42 4.02 19.73
N PHE A 97 -21.26 3.59 20.21
CA PHE A 97 -20.59 2.36 19.78
C PHE A 97 -20.28 1.49 21.00
N GLU A 98 -20.85 0.30 21.05
CA GLU A 98 -20.60 -0.66 22.12
C GLU A 98 -19.50 -1.65 21.69
N ALA A 99 -18.57 -1.96 22.60
CA ALA A 99 -17.42 -2.79 22.28
C ALA A 99 -16.91 -3.56 23.50
N HIS A 100 -15.84 -4.34 23.30
CA HIS A 100 -15.19 -5.15 24.33
C HIS A 100 -13.81 -4.59 24.67
N LYS A 101 -13.60 -4.17 25.92
CA LYS A 101 -12.34 -3.61 26.41
C LYS A 101 -11.15 -4.52 26.13
N ILE A 102 -11.32 -5.83 26.28
CA ILE A 102 -10.23 -6.80 26.09
C ILE A 102 -9.73 -6.83 24.63
N LEU A 103 -10.64 -6.75 23.65
CA LEU A 103 -10.27 -6.72 22.24
C LEU A 103 -9.58 -5.40 21.88
N LEU A 104 -10.12 -4.28 22.35
CA LEU A 104 -9.52 -2.95 22.17
C LEU A 104 -8.10 -2.90 22.75
N ALA A 105 -7.93 -3.33 23.99
CA ALA A 105 -6.65 -3.32 24.70
C ALA A 105 -5.62 -4.31 24.14
N MET A 106 -6.06 -5.42 23.54
CA MET A 106 -5.19 -6.36 22.85
C MET A 106 -4.61 -5.75 21.57
N ARG A 107 -5.40 -4.91 20.87
CA ARG A 107 -5.10 -4.44 19.52
C ARG A 107 -4.52 -3.03 19.49
N SER A 108 -4.64 -2.29 20.58
CA SER A 108 -4.10 -0.94 20.73
C SER A 108 -3.52 -0.73 22.13
N PRO A 109 -2.22 -0.37 22.26
CA PRO A 109 -1.64 -0.04 23.55
C PRO A 109 -2.24 1.25 24.15
N VAL A 110 -2.74 2.16 23.30
CA VAL A 110 -3.42 3.38 23.74
C VAL A 110 -4.75 3.03 24.39
N PHE A 111 -5.59 2.22 23.74
CA PHE A 111 -6.82 1.72 24.37
C PHE A 111 -6.51 0.88 25.61
N LYS A 112 -5.42 0.10 25.64
CA LYS A 112 -5.02 -0.63 26.85
C LYS A 112 -4.73 0.32 28.01
N ALA A 113 -3.98 1.39 27.77
CA ALA A 113 -3.67 2.38 28.78
C ALA A 113 -4.92 3.16 29.23
N GLU A 114 -5.77 3.56 28.28
CA GLU A 114 -7.00 4.30 28.55
C GLU A 114 -8.03 3.44 29.30
N LEU A 115 -8.13 2.15 28.94
CA LEU A 115 -9.14 1.22 29.47
C LEU A 115 -8.69 0.42 30.70
N TYR A 116 -7.40 0.30 30.98
CA TYR A 116 -6.88 -0.46 32.13
C TYR A 116 -5.79 0.27 32.92
N GLY A 117 -5.48 1.53 32.59
CA GLY A 117 -4.47 2.33 33.27
C GLY A 117 -4.88 2.79 34.67
N GLN A 118 -3.88 3.22 35.45
CA GLN A 118 -4.01 3.57 36.87
C GLN A 118 -4.81 4.86 37.13
N MET A 119 -5.00 5.71 36.11
CA MET A 119 -5.78 6.96 36.20
C MET A 119 -7.25 6.80 35.80
N LYS A 120 -7.74 5.57 35.68
CA LYS A 120 -9.14 5.37 35.34
C LYS A 120 -10.04 5.92 36.43
N GLU A 121 -10.95 6.82 36.07
CA GLU A 121 -12.15 7.04 36.86
C GLU A 121 -12.90 5.71 36.90
N THR A 122 -12.95 5.12 38.08
CA THR A 122 -13.22 3.69 38.35
C THR A 122 -14.59 3.21 37.85
N ASN A 123 -15.43 4.07 37.27
CA ASN A 123 -16.81 3.79 36.87
C ASN A 123 -17.25 4.37 35.50
N MET A 124 -16.37 4.95 34.68
CA MET A 124 -16.79 5.41 33.36
C MET A 124 -16.97 4.24 32.38
N GLN A 125 -18.22 3.84 32.17
CA GLN A 125 -18.64 2.93 31.09
C GLN A 125 -18.68 3.62 29.72
N ALA A 126 -18.79 4.96 29.70
CA ALA A 126 -18.86 5.76 28.48
C ALA A 126 -17.55 6.55 28.26
N VAL A 127 -17.00 6.48 27.04
CA VAL A 127 -15.80 7.22 26.60
C VAL A 127 -16.19 8.13 25.44
N THR A 128 -15.93 9.43 25.55
CA THR A 128 -16.24 10.40 24.48
C THR A 128 -15.02 10.60 23.58
N ILE A 129 -15.21 10.54 22.27
CA ILE A 129 -14.18 10.85 21.26
C ILE A 129 -14.69 12.04 20.44
N GLU A 130 -14.05 13.21 20.63
CA GLU A 130 -14.47 14.47 20.02
C GLU A 130 -13.92 14.64 18.59
N ASP A 131 -12.64 14.32 18.38
CA ASP A 131 -11.93 14.55 17.10
C ASP A 131 -11.94 13.32 16.17
N MET A 132 -13.11 12.71 15.96
CA MET A 132 -13.24 11.60 15.01
C MET A 132 -14.64 11.53 14.41
N GLN A 133 -14.72 11.32 13.09
CA GLN A 133 -15.99 11.05 12.44
C GLN A 133 -16.50 9.64 12.83
N PRO A 134 -17.82 9.46 13.05
CA PRO A 134 -18.39 8.16 13.41
C PRO A 134 -18.03 7.04 12.42
N ALA A 135 -18.03 7.34 11.12
CA ALA A 135 -17.67 6.37 10.09
C ALA A 135 -16.21 5.89 10.18
N VAL A 136 -15.28 6.78 10.55
CA VAL A 136 -13.86 6.44 10.76
C VAL A 136 -13.71 5.56 11.99
N PHE A 137 -14.41 5.88 13.08
CA PHE A 137 -14.39 5.07 14.30
C PHE A 137 -15.01 3.68 14.07
N LYS A 138 -16.09 3.61 13.29
CA LYS A 138 -16.69 2.33 12.87
C LYS A 138 -15.69 1.48 12.09
N ALA A 139 -14.95 2.07 11.15
CA ALA A 139 -13.91 1.36 10.40
C ALA A 139 -12.74 0.91 11.29
N LEU A 140 -12.33 1.74 12.25
CA LEU A 140 -11.33 1.40 13.26
C LEU A 140 -11.78 0.20 14.10
N LEU A 141 -13.01 0.22 14.62
CA LEU A 141 -13.58 -0.89 15.38
C LEU A 141 -13.66 -2.17 14.55
N HIS A 142 -14.13 -2.09 13.31
CA HIS A 142 -14.14 -3.24 12.42
C HIS A 142 -12.74 -3.86 12.31
N PHE A 143 -11.72 -3.05 12.04
CA PHE A 143 -10.35 -3.54 11.92
C PHE A 143 -9.79 -4.13 13.22
N ILE A 144 -10.19 -3.62 14.38
CA ILE A 144 -9.81 -4.19 15.68
C ILE A 144 -10.26 -5.64 15.79
N TYR A 145 -11.49 -5.95 15.35
CA TYR A 145 -12.10 -7.27 15.47
C TYR A 145 -11.71 -8.22 14.34
N THR A 146 -11.51 -7.71 13.12
CA THR A 146 -11.38 -8.56 11.91
C THR A 146 -10.00 -8.50 11.26
N ASP A 147 -9.15 -7.54 11.66
CA ASP A 147 -7.85 -7.27 11.03
C ASP A 147 -7.96 -6.93 9.52
N SER A 148 -9.15 -6.53 9.08
CA SER A 148 -9.47 -6.09 7.71
C SER A 148 -10.23 -4.77 7.71
N LEU A 149 -10.09 -4.01 6.62
CA LEU A 149 -10.93 -2.83 6.42
C LEU A 149 -12.36 -3.27 6.11
N PRO A 150 -13.38 -2.52 6.56
CA PRO A 150 -14.75 -2.78 6.13
C PRO A 150 -14.86 -2.63 4.60
N GLY A 151 -15.92 -3.17 4.00
CA GLY A 151 -16.23 -2.89 2.59
C GLY A 151 -16.35 -1.38 2.39
N LEU A 152 -15.35 -0.79 1.72
CA LEU A 152 -15.35 0.62 1.32
C LEU A 152 -15.82 0.76 -0.13
N ASP A 153 -16.74 -0.12 -0.54
CA ASP A 153 -17.22 -0.23 -1.92
C ASP A 153 -18.34 0.78 -2.20
N ASP A 154 -19.03 1.23 -1.16
CA ASP A 154 -20.05 2.29 -1.23
C ASP A 154 -19.43 3.70 -1.41
N LEU A 155 -18.10 3.82 -1.25
CA LEU A 155 -17.37 5.07 -1.43
C LEU A 155 -16.62 5.05 -2.77
N GLU A 156 -16.82 6.09 -3.57
CA GLU A 156 -16.13 6.25 -4.85
C GLU A 156 -14.93 7.20 -4.74
N GLY A 157 -13.88 6.92 -5.51
CA GLY A 157 -12.75 7.84 -5.75
C GLY A 157 -12.21 8.54 -4.50
N ASP A 158 -12.32 9.87 -4.49
CA ASP A 158 -11.75 10.76 -3.49
C ASP A 158 -12.34 10.57 -2.09
N ASP A 159 -13.65 10.28 -1.97
CA ASP A 159 -14.29 10.06 -0.66
C ASP A 159 -13.69 8.85 0.07
N LYS A 160 -13.33 7.81 -0.71
CA LYS A 160 -12.63 6.64 -0.19
C LYS A 160 -11.23 7.00 0.28
N LEU A 161 -10.49 7.82 -0.46
CA LEU A 161 -9.14 8.24 -0.05
C LEU A 161 -9.18 9.13 1.19
N GLU A 162 -10.13 10.05 1.29
CA GLU A 162 -10.33 10.88 2.49
C GLU A 162 -10.66 10.04 3.72
N MET A 163 -11.54 9.04 3.59
CA MET A 163 -11.79 8.07 4.66
C MET A 163 -10.50 7.36 5.09
N ILE A 164 -9.67 6.93 4.14
CA ILE A 164 -8.39 6.27 4.44
C ILE A 164 -7.39 7.23 5.11
N ARG A 165 -7.36 8.52 4.74
CA ARG A 165 -6.53 9.53 5.41
C ARG A 165 -6.93 9.70 6.87
N HIS A 166 -8.23 9.86 7.14
CA HIS A 166 -8.73 9.94 8.50
C HIS A 166 -8.48 8.66 9.29
N LEU A 167 -8.58 7.50 8.64
CA LEU A 167 -8.27 6.22 9.28
C LEU A 167 -6.77 6.07 9.57
N LEU A 168 -5.89 6.62 8.74
CA LEU A 168 -4.44 6.68 9.02
C LEU A 168 -4.17 7.49 10.28
N VAL A 169 -4.81 8.67 10.41
CA VAL A 169 -4.70 9.53 11.60
C VAL A 169 -5.20 8.79 12.85
N ALA A 170 -6.33 8.08 12.75
CA ALA A 170 -6.86 7.27 13.84
C ALA A 170 -5.92 6.11 14.20
N ALA A 171 -5.34 5.43 13.21
CA ALA A 171 -4.39 4.34 13.42
C ALA A 171 -3.12 4.82 14.13
N ASP A 172 -2.63 6.00 13.78
CA ASP A 172 -1.51 6.63 14.47
C ASP A 172 -1.87 7.02 15.92
N ARG A 173 -3.02 7.69 16.12
CA ARG A 173 -3.53 8.08 17.44
C ARG A 173 -3.65 6.90 18.40
N TYR A 174 -4.11 5.75 17.91
CA TYR A 174 -4.29 4.54 18.72
C TYR A 174 -3.12 3.55 18.61
N ALA A 175 -2.00 3.95 18.01
CA ALA A 175 -0.79 3.14 17.85
C ALA A 175 -1.07 1.74 17.26
N MET A 176 -1.84 1.70 16.17
CA MET A 176 -2.19 0.49 15.42
C MET A 176 -1.35 0.36 14.16
N ASP A 177 -0.09 -0.07 14.32
CA ASP A 177 0.93 -0.07 13.26
C ASP A 177 0.51 -0.80 11.98
N ARG A 178 -0.14 -1.97 12.11
CA ARG A 178 -0.60 -2.73 10.94
C ARG A 178 -1.66 -1.95 10.14
N LEU A 179 -2.64 -1.35 10.82
CA LEU A 179 -3.65 -0.52 10.16
C LEU A 179 -3.00 0.69 9.49
N LYS A 180 -2.08 1.35 10.19
CA LYS A 180 -1.33 2.50 9.67
C LYS A 180 -0.58 2.14 8.38
N LEU A 181 0.04 0.95 8.31
CA LEU A 181 0.70 0.45 7.10
C LEU A 181 -0.28 0.10 5.98
N VAL A 182 -1.45 -0.46 6.31
CA VAL A 182 -2.52 -0.73 5.33
C VAL A 182 -2.99 0.58 4.69
N CYS A 183 -3.27 1.60 5.49
CA CYS A 183 -3.65 2.93 4.99
C CYS A 183 -2.55 3.53 4.10
N GLN A 184 -1.28 3.47 4.53
CA GLN A 184 -0.14 3.92 3.71
C GLN A 184 -0.07 3.19 2.37
N SER A 185 -0.27 1.86 2.35
CA SER A 185 -0.25 1.10 1.10
C SER A 185 -1.38 1.49 0.15
N ILE A 186 -2.55 1.87 0.65
CA ILE A 186 -3.69 2.28 -0.19
C ILE A 186 -3.44 3.67 -0.76
N LEU A 187 -3.02 4.62 0.09
CA LEU A 187 -2.70 5.99 -0.35
C LEU A 187 -1.57 5.99 -1.37
N GLY A 188 -0.48 5.26 -1.11
CA GLY A 188 0.67 5.18 -2.02
C GLY A 188 0.33 4.59 -3.39
N LYS A 189 -0.64 3.67 -3.49
CA LYS A 189 -1.08 3.06 -4.75
C LYS A 189 -2.00 3.98 -5.58
N ASN A 190 -2.63 4.96 -4.95
CA ASN A 190 -3.58 5.87 -5.58
C ASN A 190 -3.04 7.30 -5.64
N LEU A 191 -1.70 7.47 -5.67
CA LEU A 191 -1.09 8.78 -5.83
C LEU A 191 -1.33 9.35 -7.23
N ASP A 192 -1.71 10.62 -7.26
CA ASP A 192 -1.84 11.43 -8.47
C ASP A 192 -1.24 12.83 -8.25
N VAL A 193 -1.29 13.66 -9.29
CA VAL A 193 -0.71 15.01 -9.27
C VAL A 193 -1.41 15.93 -8.28
N GLU A 194 -2.73 15.77 -8.10
CA GLU A 194 -3.54 16.62 -7.22
C GLU A 194 -3.32 16.22 -5.75
N ASN A 195 -3.22 14.93 -5.48
CA ASN A 195 -3.25 14.39 -4.12
C ASN A 195 -1.86 14.12 -3.50
N VAL A 196 -0.77 14.15 -4.28
CA VAL A 196 0.56 13.80 -3.76
C VAL A 196 1.05 14.79 -2.70
N SER A 197 0.74 16.08 -2.85
CA SER A 197 1.16 17.11 -1.90
C SER A 197 0.47 16.96 -0.54
N THR A 198 -0.83 16.70 -0.54
CA THR A 198 -1.61 16.46 0.69
C THR A 198 -1.23 15.13 1.34
N THR A 199 -0.98 14.09 0.54
CA THR A 199 -0.51 12.78 1.02
C THR A 199 0.88 12.86 1.65
N LEU A 200 1.79 13.63 1.04
CA LEU A 200 3.13 13.85 1.58
C LEU A 200 3.10 14.64 2.90
N ALA A 201 2.28 15.68 3.00
CA ALA A 201 2.07 16.41 4.25
C ALA A 201 1.57 15.48 5.38
N LEU A 202 0.56 14.67 5.08
CA LEU A 202 -0.01 13.71 6.02
C LEU A 202 1.03 12.65 6.44
N ALA A 203 1.83 12.18 5.50
CA ALA A 203 2.88 11.21 5.76
C ALA A 203 3.96 11.77 6.69
N ASP A 204 4.33 13.04 6.54
CA ASP A 204 5.25 13.72 7.44
C ASP A 204 4.66 13.91 8.84
N GLN A 205 3.45 14.46 8.92
CA GLN A 205 2.76 14.72 10.18
C GLN A 205 2.64 13.47 11.07
N HIS A 206 2.42 12.31 10.46
CA HIS A 206 2.24 11.04 11.15
C HIS A 206 3.48 10.13 11.09
N ASN A 207 4.67 10.63 10.74
CA ASN A 207 5.91 9.85 10.71
C ASN A 207 5.79 8.54 9.89
N CYS A 208 5.18 8.63 8.70
CA CYS A 208 4.98 7.53 7.77
C CYS A 208 6.11 7.51 6.72
N ASP A 209 7.32 7.13 7.12
CA ASP A 209 8.51 7.21 6.26
C ASP A 209 8.36 6.48 4.92
N LYS A 210 7.74 5.30 4.92
CA LYS A 210 7.50 4.52 3.69
C LYS A 210 6.60 5.26 2.72
N LEU A 211 5.55 5.92 3.20
CA LEU A 211 4.66 6.71 2.36
C LEU A 211 5.34 8.01 1.89
N LYS A 212 6.16 8.63 2.74
CA LYS A 212 7.00 9.78 2.34
C LYS A 212 7.90 9.40 1.16
N ASP A 213 8.58 8.26 1.25
CA ASP A 213 9.47 7.77 0.18
C ASP A 213 8.72 7.57 -1.14
N VAL A 214 7.55 6.92 -1.09
CA VAL A 214 6.70 6.70 -2.27
C VAL A 214 6.22 8.03 -2.88
N CYS A 215 5.86 9.01 -2.05
CA CYS A 215 5.48 10.34 -2.54
C CYS A 215 6.66 11.07 -3.20
N ILE A 216 7.86 10.99 -2.62
CA ILE A 216 9.07 11.62 -3.17
C ILE A 216 9.46 10.99 -4.49
N GLU A 217 9.41 9.66 -4.59
CA GLU A 217 9.65 8.92 -5.85
C GLU A 217 8.64 9.33 -6.92
N PHE A 218 7.36 9.52 -6.55
CA PHE A 218 6.35 10.00 -7.48
C PHE A 218 6.66 11.40 -8.00
N ILE A 219 7.10 12.32 -7.13
CA ILE A 219 7.44 13.70 -7.50
C ILE A 219 8.70 13.77 -8.37
N ASP A 220 9.71 12.94 -8.11
CA ASP A 220 10.97 12.94 -8.89
C ASP A 220 10.83 12.34 -10.29
N SER A 221 9.70 11.68 -10.60
CA SER A 221 9.44 11.21 -11.96
C SER A 221 9.32 12.40 -12.94
N SER A 222 10.10 12.36 -14.05
CA SER A 222 10.40 13.54 -14.88
C SER A 222 9.18 14.25 -15.46
N ASP A 223 8.06 13.55 -15.59
CA ASP A 223 6.87 14.05 -16.27
C ASP A 223 5.84 14.65 -15.31
N LYS A 224 6.07 14.55 -13.98
CA LYS A 224 5.08 14.91 -12.96
C LYS A 224 5.50 16.08 -12.08
N MET A 225 6.79 16.36 -11.94
CA MET A 225 7.28 17.42 -11.05
C MET A 225 6.70 18.79 -11.41
N ASP A 226 6.74 19.19 -12.68
CA ASP A 226 6.24 20.50 -13.12
C ASP A 226 4.73 20.63 -12.89
N ALA A 227 3.99 19.54 -13.10
CA ALA A 227 2.55 19.51 -12.87
C ALA A 227 2.22 19.63 -11.38
N VAL A 228 2.93 18.90 -10.51
CA VAL A 228 2.76 18.97 -9.05
C VAL A 228 3.08 20.36 -8.52
N VAL A 229 4.18 20.97 -8.97
CA VAL A 229 4.59 22.33 -8.55
C VAL A 229 3.55 23.39 -8.93
N ALA A 230 2.80 23.17 -10.02
CA ALA A 230 1.73 24.06 -10.44
C ALA A 230 0.45 23.95 -9.59
N THR A 231 0.31 22.91 -8.76
CA THR A 231 -0.89 22.71 -7.93
C THR A 231 -0.95 23.68 -6.75
N GLN A 232 -2.17 24.05 -6.34
CA GLN A 232 -2.39 24.86 -5.15
C GLN A 232 -1.95 24.12 -3.88
N ASP A 233 -2.06 22.80 -3.85
CA ASP A 233 -1.69 21.98 -2.70
C ASP A 233 -0.18 21.92 -2.48
N TYR A 234 0.62 21.97 -3.56
CA TYR A 234 2.06 22.13 -3.42
C TYR A 234 2.43 23.50 -2.85
N ALA A 235 1.73 24.57 -3.25
CA ALA A 235 1.91 25.90 -2.66
C ALA A 235 1.51 25.94 -1.17
N ASN A 236 0.48 25.19 -0.78
CA ASN A 236 0.06 25.04 0.61
C ASN A 236 1.12 24.25 1.41
N LEU A 237 1.60 23.12 0.87
CA LEU A 237 2.68 22.33 1.46
C LEU A 237 3.92 23.18 1.73
N LYS A 238 4.31 24.04 0.77
CA LYS A 238 5.44 24.95 0.91
C LYS A 238 5.29 25.94 2.07
N ARG A 239 4.08 26.37 2.40
CA ARG A 239 3.81 27.29 3.51
C ARG A 239 3.73 26.56 4.85
N SER A 240 3.06 25.41 4.88
CA SER A 240 2.75 24.69 6.11
C SER A 240 3.94 23.86 6.60
N CYS A 241 4.69 23.22 5.70
CA CYS A 241 5.73 22.24 6.03
C CYS A 241 6.99 22.41 5.15
N PRO A 242 7.75 23.52 5.28
CA PRO A 242 8.92 23.76 4.44
C PRO A 242 10.05 22.74 4.65
N SER A 243 10.16 22.11 5.82
CA SER A 243 11.12 21.03 6.11
C SER A 243 10.94 19.81 5.20
N VAL A 244 9.69 19.47 4.86
CA VAL A 244 9.37 18.33 3.98
C VAL A 244 9.94 18.54 2.59
N LEU A 245 9.98 19.77 2.10
CA LEU A 245 10.57 20.09 0.81
C LEU A 245 12.10 19.95 0.82
N VAL A 246 12.74 20.20 1.97
CA VAL A 246 14.19 19.93 2.14
C VAL A 246 14.44 18.43 2.04
N ASP A 247 13.63 17.60 2.72
CA ASP A 247 13.73 16.14 2.62
C ASP A 247 13.56 15.63 1.18
N VAL A 248 12.60 16.20 0.43
CA VAL A 248 12.38 15.89 -0.99
C VAL A 248 13.65 16.22 -1.80
N LEU A 249 14.20 17.42 -1.63
CA LEU A 249 15.41 17.85 -2.36
C LEU A 249 16.63 17.00 -2.00
N GLU A 250 16.82 16.66 -0.72
CA GLU A 250 17.92 15.80 -0.30
C GLU A 250 17.80 14.39 -0.86
N LYS A 251 16.61 13.78 -0.79
CA LYS A 251 16.39 12.41 -1.29
C LYS A 251 16.47 12.34 -2.81
N THR A 252 15.86 13.26 -3.54
CA THR A 252 15.98 13.34 -5.02
C THR A 252 17.44 13.51 -5.47
N SER A 253 18.24 14.29 -4.73
CA SER A 253 19.68 14.42 -5.02
C SER A 253 20.47 13.13 -4.82
N ARG A 254 20.02 12.23 -3.93
CA ARG A 254 20.61 10.90 -3.72
C ARG A 254 20.14 9.92 -4.78
N PHE A 255 18.87 9.94 -5.17
CA PHE A 255 18.33 9.10 -6.24
C PHE A 255 18.99 9.39 -7.59
N ARG A 256 19.32 10.64 -7.89
CA ARG A 256 20.06 11.02 -9.12
C ARG A 256 21.53 10.60 -9.12
N LYS A 257 22.09 10.16 -7.99
CA LYS A 257 23.49 9.71 -7.85
C LYS A 257 23.63 8.19 -7.76
N ALA A 258 22.53 7.46 -7.58
CA ALA A 258 22.48 6.00 -7.50
C ALA A 258 22.16 5.39 -8.88
#